data_AF-A0A9Y2NMG5-F1
#
_entry.id   AF-A0A9Y2NMG5-F1
#
_cell.length_a   1.000
_cell.length_b   1.000
_cell.length_c   1.000
_cell.angle_alpha   90.00
_cell.angle_beta   90.00
_cell.angle_gamma   90.00
#
_symmetry.space_group_name_H-M   'P 1'
#
loop_
_entity.id
_entity.type
_entity.pdbx_description
1 polymer ?
#
loop_
_entity_poly.entity_id
_entity_poly.type
_entity_poly.pdbx_seq_one_letter_code
_entity_poly.pdbx_strand_id
1 'polypeptide(L)' 'MTAPTSPTRYQLRIDRVKKIVMEDTKLGDAKALALAVRMVHELDTVPEPVR' A
#
# COMPACT_ATOMS: atom_id res chain seq x y z
N MET A 1 14.04 2.03 -26.10
CA MET A 1 12.78 1.45 -25.61
C MET A 1 13.00 1.02 -24.17
N THR A 2 12.49 1.78 -23.21
CA THR A 2 12.65 1.48 -21.77
C THR A 2 11.61 0.41 -21.42
N ALA A 3 12.06 -0.78 -21.01
CA ALA A 3 11.16 -1.86 -20.61
C ALA A 3 10.30 -1.40 -19.42
N PRO A 4 8.98 -1.71 -19.38
CA PRO A 4 8.16 -1.40 -18.23
C PRO A 4 8.69 -2.17 -17.03
N THR A 5 9.16 -1.46 -16.01
CA THR A 5 9.63 -2.06 -14.78
C THR A 5 8.44 -2.75 -14.13
N SER A 6 8.43 -4.08 -14.12
CA SER A 6 7.36 -4.85 -13.48
C SER A 6 7.22 -4.42 -12.03
N PRO A 7 5.98 -4.18 -11.55
CA PRO A 7 5.77 -3.72 -10.19
C PRO A 7 6.27 -4.76 -9.19
N THR A 8 7.03 -4.31 -8.21
CA THR A 8 7.54 -5.14 -7.12
C THR A 8 6.38 -5.66 -6.25
N ARG A 9 6.59 -6.79 -5.53
CA ARG A 9 5.58 -7.29 -4.56
C ARG A 9 5.18 -6.23 -3.53
N TYR A 10 6.12 -5.37 -3.15
CA TYR A 10 5.88 -4.26 -2.23
C TYR A 10 4.93 -3.22 -2.82
N GLN A 11 5.14 -2.83 -4.08
CA GLN A 11 4.24 -1.92 -4.80
C GLN A 11 2.82 -2.50 -4.93
N LEU A 12 2.70 -3.79 -5.25
CA LEU A 12 1.38 -4.45 -5.33
C LEU A 12 0.62 -4.45 -3.98
N ARG A 13 1.34 -4.52 -2.84
CA ARG A 13 0.73 -4.41 -1.51
C ARG A 13 0.28 -2.98 -1.23
N ILE A 14 1.12 -1.99 -1.54
CA ILE A 14 0.75 -0.57 -1.42
C ILE A 14 -0.50 -0.27 -2.26
N ASP A 15 -0.57 -0.73 -3.50
CA ASP A 15 -1.70 -0.47 -4.38
C ASP A 15 -3.01 -1.08 -3.84
N ARG A 16 -2.94 -2.28 -3.26
CA ARG A 16 -4.10 -2.93 -2.61
C ARG A 16 -4.58 -2.13 -1.40
N VAL A 17 -3.66 -1.71 -0.53
CA VAL A 17 -4.01 -0.93 0.66
C VAL A 17 -4.52 0.46 0.26
N LYS A 18 -3.93 1.08 -0.77
CA LYS A 18 -4.39 2.36 -1.33
C LYS A 18 -5.83 2.26 -1.82
N LYS A 19 -6.18 1.18 -2.51
CA LYS A 19 -7.56 0.95 -2.98
C LYS A 19 -8.55 0.88 -1.82
N ILE A 20 -8.24 0.10 -0.78
CA ILE A 20 -9.08 -0.01 0.43
C ILE A 20 -9.23 1.35 1.11
N VAL A 21 -8.12 2.07 1.30
CA VAL A 21 -8.12 3.40 1.89
C VAL A 21 -8.98 4.38 1.08
N MET A 22 -8.90 4.36 -0.26
CA MET A 22 -9.72 5.24 -1.10
C MET A 22 -11.20 4.90 -1.07
N GLU A 23 -11.55 3.62 -0.92
CA GLU A 23 -12.93 3.16 -0.81
C GLU A 23 -13.55 3.56 0.54
N ASP A 24 -12.81 3.45 1.64
CA ASP A 24 -13.31 3.70 3.00
C ASP A 24 -13.12 5.13 3.50
N THR A 25 -12.14 5.84 2.94
CA THR A 25 -11.85 7.23 3.30
C THR A 25 -11.89 8.04 2.00
N LYS A 26 -12.73 9.07 1.93
CA LYS A 26 -12.85 9.97 0.75
C LYS A 26 -11.58 10.82 0.52
N LEU A 27 -10.40 10.26 0.77
CA LEU A 27 -9.10 10.88 0.60
C LEU A 27 -8.74 10.94 -0.89
N GLY A 28 -8.18 12.07 -1.31
CA GLY A 28 -7.61 12.20 -2.65
C GLY A 28 -6.40 11.28 -2.85
N ASP A 29 -6.10 10.99 -4.12
CA ASP A 29 -5.17 9.94 -4.55
C ASP A 29 -3.77 9.99 -3.87
N ALA A 30 -3.22 11.20 -3.70
CA ALA A 30 -1.93 11.40 -3.03
C ALA A 30 -1.98 11.13 -1.51
N LYS A 31 -3.08 11.51 -0.84
CA LYS A 31 -3.25 11.26 0.60
C LYS A 31 -3.53 9.79 0.88
N ALA A 32 -4.30 9.13 0.01
CA ALA A 32 -4.54 7.70 0.11
C ALA A 32 -3.27 6.88 -0.12
N LEU A 33 -2.43 7.26 -1.10
CA LEU A 33 -1.13 6.62 -1.30
C LEU A 33 -0.22 6.76 -0.08
N ALA A 34 -0.11 7.97 0.50
CA ALA A 34 0.70 8.20 1.69
C ALA A 34 0.22 7.37 2.89
N LEU A 35 -1.10 7.23 3.07
CA LEU A 35 -1.67 6.40 4.13
C LEU A 35 -1.40 4.91 3.88
N ALA A 36 -1.55 4.46 2.63
CA ALA A 36 -1.31 3.07 2.25
C ALA A 36 0.15 2.66 2.45
N VAL A 37 1.10 3.52 2.09
CA VAL A 37 2.53 3.28 2.36
C VAL A 37 2.79 3.15 3.85
N ARG A 38 2.23 4.05 4.67
CA ARG A 38 2.34 3.97 6.14
C ARG A 38 1.74 2.68 6.70
N MET A 39 0.54 2.31 6.25
CA MET A 39 -0.13 1.09 6.70
C MET A 39 0.64 -0.18 6.32
N VAL A 40 1.16 -0.27 5.09
CA VAL A 40 1.99 -1.41 4.68
C VAL A 40 3.28 -1.47 5.51
N HIS A 41 3.89 -0.32 5.77
CA HIS A 41 5.10 -0.26 6.60
C HIS A 41 4.83 -0.71 8.04
N GLU A 42 3.74 -0.25 8.66
CA GLU A 42 3.33 -0.68 10.01
C GLU A 42 2.96 -2.18 10.06
N LEU A 43 2.30 -2.70 9.02
CA LEU A 43 1.98 -4.14 8.94
C LEU A 43 3.23 -5.02 8.75
N ASP A 44 4.29 -4.48 8.14
CA ASP A 44 5.56 -5.17 8.00
C ASP A 44 6.42 -5.08 9.28
N THR A 45 6.19 -4.08 10.14
CA THR A 45 6.88 -3.93 11.42
C THR A 45 6.16 -4.61 12.58
N VAL A 46 4.86 -4.89 12.47
CA VAL A 46 4.11 -5.65 13.48
C VAL A 46 4.30 -7.15 13.21
N PRO A 47 5.04 -7.89 14.06
CA PRO A 47 5.06 -9.34 13.96
C PRO A 47 3.65 -9.86 14.19
N GLU A 48 3.14 -10.70 13.28
CA GLU A 48 1.89 -11.42 13.49
C GLU A 48 1.96 -12.10 14.87
N PRO A 49 0.99 -11.84 15.78
CA PRO A 49 0.90 -12.63 16.99
C PRO A 49 0.56 -14.05 16.54
N VAL A 50 1.56 -14.93 16.56
CA VAL A 50 1.40 -16.36 16.37
C VAL A 50 0.40 -16.82 17.45
N ARG A 51 -0.83 -17.08 17.04
CA ARG A 51 -1.88 -17.69 17.86
C ARG A 51 -1.87 -19.20 17.65
#